data_AF-A0A9D0VDF3-F1
#
_entry.id   AF-A0A9D0VDF3-F1
#
_cell.length_a   1.000
_cell.length_b   1.000
_cell.length_c   1.000
_cell.angle_alpha   90.00
_cell.angle_beta   90.00
_cell.angle_gamma   90.00
#
_symmetry.space_group_name_H-M   'P 1'
#
loop_
_entity.id
_entity.type
_entity.pdbx_description
1 polymer ?
#
loop_
_entity_poly.entity_id
_entity_poly.type
_entity_poly.pdbx_seq_one_letter_code
_entity_poly.pdbx_strand_id
1 'polypeptide(L)'
;MTRRLPVQEIRGSDPTLLEVKLSEILRRPLGQIAPLNVMDLIELASTEACPRSLERKLQDFTEGVARQIADIPSGRSWEEYLEELEDLEGTRVPLRFREILGGQSGRSERASERIEALLQRWSESEPEPFELNTHRAKVMRVEAAPPRRRGASEPSSGPRERRRSGGARARTGSGRAQTPVDTERRSFIRELCLEKLARASENGLGEKVLVAGIRHQARDRYPDLLPAEITVVLRDLKDAHQVRYSAGRWSLPTRF
;
A
#
# COMPACT_ATOMS: atom_id res chain seq x y z
N MET A 1 1.91 13.21 -15.66
CA MET A 1 0.61 12.51 -15.72
C MET A 1 0.86 11.04 -15.42
N THR A 2 0.35 10.53 -14.29
CA THR A 2 0.53 9.11 -13.94
C THR A 2 -0.55 8.29 -14.63
N ARG A 3 -0.16 7.30 -15.44
CA ARG A 3 -1.09 6.49 -16.25
C ARG A 3 -2.06 5.72 -15.33
N ARG A 4 -3.35 6.04 -15.39
CA ARG A 4 -4.44 5.26 -14.79
C ARG A 4 -4.37 3.81 -15.28
N LEU A 5 -4.70 2.85 -14.41
CA LEU A 5 -4.89 1.48 -14.85
C LEU A 5 -6.17 1.38 -15.70
N PRO A 6 -6.15 0.61 -16.81
CA PRO A 6 -7.37 0.33 -17.55
C PRO A 6 -8.36 -0.48 -16.69
N VAL A 7 -9.61 -0.51 -17.13
CA VAL A 7 -10.62 -1.45 -16.62
C VAL A 7 -10.05 -2.87 -16.70
N GLN A 8 -10.24 -3.66 -15.65
CA GLN A 8 -9.89 -5.07 -15.61
C GLN A 8 -11.14 -5.90 -15.40
N GLU A 9 -11.19 -7.06 -16.05
CA GLU A 9 -12.19 -8.09 -15.78
C GLU A 9 -11.89 -8.70 -14.40
N ILE A 10 -12.55 -8.19 -13.36
CA ILE A 10 -12.46 -8.71 -11.97
C ILE A 10 -13.60 -9.70 -11.72
N ARG A 11 -14.85 -9.35 -12.07
CA ARG A 11 -15.98 -10.30 -12.10
C ARG A 11 -15.68 -11.49 -13.02
N GLY A 12 -16.17 -12.67 -12.66
CA GLY A 12 -15.93 -13.91 -13.39
C GLY A 12 -14.47 -14.39 -13.43
N SER A 13 -13.53 -13.70 -12.76
CA SER A 13 -12.15 -14.21 -12.64
C SER A 13 -12.04 -15.34 -11.61
N ASP A 14 -11.08 -16.22 -11.86
CA ASP A 14 -10.60 -17.24 -10.93
C ASP A 14 -9.99 -16.58 -9.66
N PRO A 15 -10.33 -17.04 -8.44
CA PRO A 15 -9.69 -16.64 -7.18
C PRO A 15 -8.15 -16.52 -7.24
N THR A 16 -7.50 -17.44 -7.94
CA THR A 16 -6.03 -17.52 -8.09
C THR A 16 -5.48 -16.48 -9.06
N LEU A 17 -6.25 -16.11 -10.10
CA LEU A 17 -5.90 -14.99 -10.99
C LEU A 17 -6.11 -13.64 -10.29
N LEU A 18 -7.12 -13.54 -9.41
CA LEU A 18 -7.35 -12.33 -8.61
C LEU A 18 -6.18 -12.04 -7.66
N GLU A 19 -5.57 -13.05 -7.04
CA GLU A 19 -4.38 -12.84 -6.20
C GLU A 19 -3.24 -12.15 -6.95
N VAL A 20 -3.05 -12.49 -8.23
CA VAL A 20 -2.03 -11.88 -9.09
C VAL A 20 -2.48 -10.49 -9.56
N LYS A 21 -3.64 -10.39 -10.24
CA LYS A 21 -4.19 -9.15 -10.81
C LYS A 21 -4.30 -8.02 -9.78
N LEU A 22 -4.91 -8.31 -8.62
CA LEU A 22 -5.27 -7.28 -7.64
C LEU A 22 -4.08 -6.82 -6.78
N SER A 23 -2.99 -7.58 -6.76
CA SER A 23 -1.80 -7.25 -5.95
C SER A 23 -1.14 -5.90 -6.33
N GLU A 24 -1.30 -5.46 -7.58
CA GLU A 24 -0.84 -4.16 -8.04
C GLU A 24 -1.92 -3.08 -7.88
N ILE A 25 -3.18 -3.37 -8.22
CA ILE A 25 -4.29 -2.41 -8.15
C ILE A 25 -4.45 -1.88 -6.72
N LEU A 26 -4.48 -2.77 -5.73
CA LEU A 26 -4.66 -2.45 -4.31
C LEU A 26 -3.53 -1.58 -3.70
N ARG A 27 -2.43 -1.35 -4.44
CA ARG A 27 -1.32 -0.48 -4.01
C ARG A 27 -1.37 0.92 -4.62
N ARG A 28 -2.27 1.16 -5.57
CA ARG A 28 -2.38 2.45 -6.29
C ARG A 28 -3.36 3.39 -5.57
N PRO A 29 -3.14 4.72 -5.65
CA PRO A 29 -4.13 5.71 -5.22
C PRO A 29 -5.42 5.60 -6.04
N LEU A 30 -6.56 5.95 -5.44
CA LEU A 30 -7.89 5.90 -6.04
C LEU A 30 -7.94 6.55 -7.44
N GLY A 31 -7.44 7.78 -7.59
CA GLY A 31 -7.38 8.49 -8.89
C GLY A 31 -6.43 7.90 -9.95
N GLN A 32 -5.82 6.73 -9.69
CA GLN A 32 -5.05 5.94 -10.67
C GLN A 32 -5.72 4.61 -11.01
N ILE A 33 -6.93 4.35 -10.50
CA ILE A 33 -7.73 3.14 -10.70
C ILE A 33 -9.02 3.58 -11.40
N ALA A 34 -9.42 2.90 -12.48
CA ALA A 34 -10.70 3.18 -13.13
C ALA A 34 -11.87 2.97 -12.16
N PRO A 35 -12.89 3.85 -12.08
CA PRO A 35 -13.97 3.74 -11.09
C PRO A 35 -14.71 2.41 -11.12
N LEU A 36 -14.90 1.78 -12.27
CA LEU A 36 -15.49 0.44 -12.38
C LEU A 36 -14.66 -0.63 -11.63
N ASN A 37 -13.32 -0.55 -11.68
CA ASN A 37 -12.45 -1.44 -10.89
C ASN A 37 -12.59 -1.15 -9.38
N VAL A 38 -12.84 0.11 -8.99
CA VAL A 38 -13.09 0.46 -7.58
C VAL A 38 -14.38 -0.17 -7.09
N MET A 39 -15.46 -0.09 -7.89
CA MET A 39 -16.74 -0.74 -7.57
C MET A 39 -16.55 -2.25 -7.39
N ASP A 40 -15.94 -2.91 -8.37
CA ASP A 40 -15.72 -4.36 -8.32
C ASP A 40 -14.81 -4.78 -7.14
N LEU A 41 -13.84 -3.94 -6.72
CA LEU A 41 -13.01 -4.20 -5.54
C LEU A 41 -13.78 -4.08 -4.21
N ILE A 42 -14.69 -3.10 -4.09
CA ILE A 42 -15.53 -2.90 -2.90
C ILE A 42 -16.53 -4.05 -2.75
N GLU A 43 -17.10 -4.52 -3.85
CA GLU A 43 -18.05 -5.63 -3.86
C GLU A 43 -17.34 -6.96 -3.56
N LEU A 44 -16.19 -7.22 -4.19
CA LEU A 44 -15.35 -8.38 -3.90
C LEU A 44 -14.94 -8.45 -2.42
N ALA A 45 -14.72 -7.30 -1.76
CA ALA A 45 -14.42 -7.25 -0.32
C ALA A 45 -15.58 -7.77 0.57
N SER A 46 -16.81 -7.76 0.04
CA SER A 46 -18.03 -8.16 0.74
C SER A 46 -18.53 -9.56 0.32
N THR A 47 -17.87 -10.19 -0.66
CA THR A 47 -18.26 -11.48 -1.25
C THR A 47 -17.67 -12.66 -0.46
N GLU A 48 -18.49 -13.64 -0.06
CA GLU A 48 -18.05 -14.81 0.73
C GLU A 48 -16.95 -15.65 0.05
N ALA A 49 -16.95 -15.70 -1.28
CA ALA A 49 -15.96 -16.44 -2.08
C ALA A 49 -14.62 -15.68 -2.27
N CYS A 50 -14.42 -14.54 -1.61
CA CYS A 50 -13.17 -13.77 -1.64
C CYS A 50 -11.96 -14.61 -1.18
N PRO A 51 -10.80 -14.53 -1.88
CA PRO A 51 -9.56 -15.16 -1.41
C PRO A 51 -9.12 -14.62 -0.04
N ARG A 52 -8.94 -15.51 0.95
CA ARG A 52 -8.46 -15.17 2.31
C ARG A 52 -7.11 -14.40 2.33
N SER A 53 -6.31 -14.54 1.28
CA SER A 53 -5.04 -13.81 1.09
C SER A 53 -5.21 -12.33 0.69
N LEU A 54 -6.41 -11.96 0.21
CA LEU A 54 -6.79 -10.63 -0.25
C LEU A 54 -7.78 -9.96 0.71
N GLU A 55 -8.63 -10.72 1.39
CA GLU A 55 -9.67 -10.28 2.35
C GLU A 55 -9.26 -9.04 3.17
N ARG A 56 -8.18 -9.14 3.96
CA ARG A 56 -7.68 -8.01 4.76
C ARG A 56 -7.29 -6.79 3.91
N LYS A 57 -6.62 -6.99 2.76
CA LYS A 57 -6.19 -5.89 1.88
C LYS A 57 -7.38 -5.21 1.21
N LEU A 58 -8.44 -5.97 0.92
CA LEU A 58 -9.69 -5.48 0.33
C LEU A 58 -10.51 -4.68 1.35
N GLN A 59 -10.56 -5.12 2.61
CA GLN A 59 -11.14 -4.33 3.70
C GLN A 59 -10.31 -3.06 3.98
N ASP A 60 -8.98 -3.18 4.14
CA ASP A 60 -8.05 -2.04 4.30
C ASP A 60 -8.21 -1.01 3.16
N PHE A 61 -8.41 -1.49 1.91
CA PHE A 61 -8.69 -0.64 0.74
C PHE A 61 -10.05 0.04 0.85
N THR A 62 -11.11 -0.71 1.14
CA THR A 62 -12.50 -0.21 1.22
C THR A 62 -12.67 0.84 2.32
N GLU A 63 -12.10 0.61 3.51
CA GLU A 63 -12.00 1.61 4.58
C GLU A 63 -11.11 2.82 4.21
N GLY A 64 -10.24 2.66 3.22
CA GLY A 64 -9.43 3.71 2.63
C GLY A 64 -10.18 4.56 1.60
N VAL A 65 -11.20 4.03 0.92
CA VAL A 65 -11.90 4.72 -0.20
C VAL A 65 -12.51 6.03 0.26
N ALA A 66 -13.27 6.04 1.36
CA ALA A 66 -13.93 7.25 1.88
C ALA A 66 -12.94 8.40 2.19
N ARG A 67 -11.73 8.06 2.65
CA ARG A 67 -10.65 9.04 2.89
C ARG A 67 -10.02 9.50 1.59
N GLN A 68 -9.74 8.57 0.68
CA GLN A 68 -9.15 8.89 -0.63
C GLN A 68 -10.07 9.75 -1.51
N ILE A 69 -11.39 9.60 -1.41
CA ILE A 69 -12.38 10.48 -2.08
C ILE A 69 -12.28 11.91 -1.52
N ALA A 70 -12.26 12.05 -0.19
CA ALA A 70 -12.11 13.35 0.46
C ALA A 70 -10.75 14.03 0.15
N ASP A 71 -9.69 13.24 -0.03
CA ASP A 71 -8.34 13.71 -0.41
C ASP A 71 -8.23 14.13 -1.89
N ILE A 72 -9.22 13.86 -2.76
CA ILE A 72 -9.20 14.36 -4.16
C ILE A 72 -9.30 15.90 -4.13
N PRO A 73 -8.41 16.67 -4.78
CA PRO A 73 -8.52 18.13 -4.82
C PRO A 73 -9.81 18.62 -5.49
N SER A 74 -10.40 19.70 -4.97
CA SER A 74 -11.56 20.39 -5.57
C SER A 74 -11.24 21.00 -6.94
N GLY A 75 -12.28 21.22 -7.75
CA GLY A 75 -12.18 21.66 -9.15
C GLY A 75 -11.99 20.47 -10.10
N ARG A 76 -11.27 20.68 -11.20
CA ARG A 76 -11.18 19.74 -12.34
C ARG A 76 -10.99 18.25 -11.99
N SER A 77 -10.09 17.90 -11.06
CA SER A 77 -9.86 16.50 -10.68
C SER A 77 -11.05 15.84 -9.96
N TRP A 78 -11.98 16.64 -9.42
CA TRP A 78 -13.26 16.18 -8.90
C TRP A 78 -14.30 16.02 -10.00
N GLU A 79 -14.38 17.01 -10.88
CA GLU A 79 -15.35 17.05 -11.98
C GLU A 79 -15.12 15.85 -12.91
N GLU A 80 -13.86 15.61 -13.31
CA GLU A 80 -13.45 14.41 -14.06
C GLU A 80 -13.79 13.10 -13.32
N TYR A 81 -13.76 13.08 -11.97
CA TYR A 81 -14.11 11.88 -11.20
C TYR A 81 -15.64 11.69 -11.07
N LEU A 82 -16.42 12.77 -10.94
CA LEU A 82 -17.88 12.71 -10.94
C LEU A 82 -18.43 12.35 -12.33
N GLU A 83 -17.85 12.87 -13.40
CA GLU A 83 -18.20 12.50 -14.78
C GLU A 83 -17.98 10.99 -15.04
N GLU A 84 -16.84 10.45 -14.63
CA GLU A 84 -16.59 9.00 -14.72
C GLU A 84 -17.51 8.15 -13.82
N LEU A 85 -18.12 8.73 -12.77
CA LEU A 85 -19.19 8.07 -11.99
C LEU A 85 -20.55 8.22 -12.66
N GLU A 86 -20.82 9.33 -13.36
CA GLU A 86 -22.05 9.54 -14.14
C GLU A 86 -22.17 8.52 -15.28
N ASP A 87 -21.04 8.09 -15.87
CA ASP A 87 -20.96 7.00 -16.83
C ASP A 87 -21.22 5.58 -16.25
N LEU A 88 -21.24 5.41 -14.91
CA LEU A 88 -21.51 4.11 -14.29
C LEU A 88 -23.01 3.79 -14.18
N GLU A 89 -23.39 2.64 -14.73
CA GLU A 89 -24.69 2.02 -14.53
C GLU A 89 -24.94 1.69 -13.05
N GLY A 90 -26.14 1.99 -12.53
CA GLY A 90 -26.44 1.84 -11.10
C GLY A 90 -26.31 0.41 -10.57
N THR A 91 -26.63 -0.58 -11.40
CA THR A 91 -26.42 -2.02 -11.14
C THR A 91 -24.96 -2.35 -10.82
N ARG A 92 -24.00 -1.60 -11.36
CA ARG A 92 -22.56 -1.79 -11.16
C ARG A 92 -22.01 -1.05 -9.94
N VAL A 93 -22.84 -0.33 -9.18
CA VAL A 93 -22.41 0.49 -8.04
C VAL A 93 -22.88 -0.13 -6.70
N PRO A 94 -21.97 -0.71 -5.91
CA PRO A 94 -22.24 -1.33 -4.60
C PRO A 94 -22.98 -0.43 -3.62
N LEU A 95 -23.88 -1.00 -2.81
CA LEU A 95 -24.54 -0.27 -1.71
C LEU A 95 -23.50 0.41 -0.81
N ARG A 96 -22.43 -0.31 -0.44
CA ARG A 96 -21.34 0.20 0.40
C ARG A 96 -20.62 1.41 -0.21
N PHE A 97 -20.56 1.53 -1.55
CA PHE A 97 -20.01 2.74 -2.19
C PHE A 97 -21.02 3.90 -2.17
N ARG A 98 -22.32 3.62 -2.40
CA ARG A 98 -23.40 4.61 -2.29
C ARG A 98 -23.42 5.23 -0.89
N GLU A 99 -23.31 4.41 0.17
CA GLU A 99 -23.18 4.85 1.56
C GLU A 99 -21.95 5.74 1.79
N ILE A 100 -20.78 5.32 1.28
CA ILE A 100 -19.54 6.11 1.37
C ILE A 100 -19.71 7.49 0.73
N LEU A 101 -20.34 7.55 -0.45
CA LEU A 101 -20.52 8.78 -1.22
C LEU A 101 -21.58 9.71 -0.59
N GLY A 102 -22.70 9.16 -0.11
CA GLY A 102 -23.69 9.93 0.68
C GLY A 102 -23.12 10.44 2.01
N GLY A 103 -22.17 9.72 2.60
CA GLY A 103 -21.37 10.20 3.72
C GLY A 103 -20.47 11.40 3.41
N GLN A 104 -20.22 11.72 2.13
CA GLN A 104 -19.46 12.90 1.70
C GLN A 104 -20.35 14.12 1.43
N SER A 105 -21.55 13.96 0.83
CA SER A 105 -22.44 15.11 0.57
C SER A 105 -22.84 15.81 1.88
N GLY A 106 -23.10 15.06 2.95
CA GLY A 106 -23.36 15.61 4.28
C GLY A 106 -22.14 16.20 5.01
N ARG A 107 -20.93 16.18 4.42
CA ARG A 107 -19.67 16.68 5.02
C ARG A 107 -18.99 17.78 4.22
N SER A 108 -19.37 17.99 2.96
CA SER A 108 -18.75 18.96 2.08
C SER A 108 -19.79 19.52 1.11
N GLU A 109 -19.88 20.85 1.03
CA GLU A 109 -20.70 21.58 0.05
C GLU A 109 -20.27 21.36 -1.41
N ARG A 110 -19.17 20.64 -1.62
CA ARG A 110 -18.57 20.36 -2.92
C ARG A 110 -19.45 19.44 -3.77
N ALA A 111 -20.25 20.06 -4.63
CA ALA A 111 -21.11 19.37 -5.59
C ALA A 111 -22.08 18.36 -4.94
N SER A 112 -22.59 18.70 -3.75
CA SER A 112 -23.62 17.92 -3.03
C SER A 112 -24.80 17.57 -3.94
N GLU A 113 -25.28 18.53 -4.74
CA GLU A 113 -26.38 18.33 -5.70
C GLU A 113 -26.09 17.24 -6.75
N ARG A 114 -24.87 17.21 -7.36
CA ARG A 114 -24.50 16.14 -8.31
C ARG A 114 -24.38 14.79 -7.61
N ILE A 115 -23.86 14.76 -6.38
CA ILE A 115 -23.78 13.53 -5.58
C ILE A 115 -25.17 13.00 -5.23
N GLU A 116 -26.08 13.87 -4.81
CA GLU A 116 -27.46 13.51 -4.48
C GLU A 116 -28.23 13.03 -5.72
N ALA A 117 -28.06 13.69 -6.87
CA ALA A 117 -28.63 13.23 -8.14
C ALA A 117 -28.09 11.85 -8.57
N LEU A 118 -26.78 11.60 -8.41
CA LEU A 118 -26.16 10.29 -8.65
C LEU A 118 -26.75 9.21 -7.75
N LEU A 119 -26.84 9.48 -6.44
CA LEU A 119 -27.38 8.54 -5.45
C LEU A 119 -28.86 8.25 -5.69
N GLN A 120 -29.65 9.27 -6.04
CA GLN A 120 -31.05 9.11 -6.41
C GLN A 120 -31.20 8.22 -7.66
N ARG A 121 -30.47 8.53 -8.74
CA ARG A 121 -30.47 7.74 -9.98
C ARG A 121 -30.08 6.28 -9.73
N TRP A 122 -29.08 6.04 -8.89
CA TRP A 122 -28.67 4.66 -8.56
C TRP A 122 -29.64 3.96 -7.62
N SER A 123 -30.39 4.67 -6.77
CA SER A 123 -31.37 4.08 -5.85
C SER A 123 -32.49 3.30 -6.55
N GLU A 124 -32.78 3.66 -7.81
CA GLU A 124 -33.75 2.98 -8.68
C GLU A 124 -33.24 1.63 -9.23
N SER A 125 -31.95 1.32 -9.05
CA SER A 125 -31.30 0.08 -9.53
C SER A 125 -30.75 -0.75 -8.38
N GLU A 126 -31.13 -2.02 -8.31
CA GLU A 126 -30.52 -2.99 -7.40
C GLU A 126 -29.11 -3.39 -7.89
N PRO A 127 -28.07 -3.44 -7.02
CA PRO A 127 -26.74 -3.86 -7.44
C PRO A 127 -26.65 -5.32 -7.91
N GLU A 128 -25.92 -5.54 -8.99
CA GLU A 128 -25.64 -6.86 -9.57
C GLU A 128 -24.75 -7.69 -8.61
N PRO A 129 -25.17 -8.92 -8.22
CA PRO A 129 -24.36 -9.82 -7.41
C PRO A 129 -22.96 -10.07 -7.99
N PHE A 130 -21.97 -10.25 -7.11
CA PHE A 130 -20.59 -10.43 -7.55
C PHE A 130 -20.25 -11.89 -7.82
N GLU A 131 -20.44 -12.30 -9.07
CA GLU A 131 -20.10 -13.65 -9.50
C GLU A 131 -18.59 -13.86 -9.61
N LEU A 132 -18.08 -14.83 -8.84
CA LEU A 132 -16.73 -15.37 -8.96
C LEU A 132 -16.76 -16.73 -9.65
N ASN A 133 -15.81 -16.96 -10.55
CA ASN A 133 -15.69 -18.26 -11.19
C ASN A 133 -15.16 -19.28 -10.16
N THR A 134 -15.99 -20.26 -9.84
CA THR A 134 -15.71 -21.26 -8.79
C THR A 134 -14.62 -22.27 -9.19
N HIS A 135 -14.26 -22.33 -10.47
CA HIS A 135 -13.14 -23.12 -10.95
C HIS A 135 -11.81 -22.50 -10.54
N ARG A 136 -11.12 -23.14 -9.58
CA ARG A 136 -9.71 -22.89 -9.29
C ARG A 136 -8.85 -23.59 -10.33
N ALA A 137 -8.36 -22.85 -11.32
CA ALA A 137 -7.31 -23.32 -12.22
C ALA A 137 -6.08 -23.68 -11.40
N LYS A 138 -5.63 -24.93 -11.53
CA LYS A 138 -4.33 -25.33 -10.99
C LYS A 138 -3.26 -24.52 -11.72
N VAL A 139 -2.68 -23.54 -11.03
CA VAL A 139 -1.46 -22.86 -11.46
C VAL A 139 -0.35 -23.91 -11.52
N MET A 140 -0.21 -24.54 -12.69
CA MET A 140 0.93 -25.40 -12.98
C MET A 140 2.16 -24.51 -13.02
N ARG A 141 2.91 -24.53 -11.91
CA ARG A 141 4.25 -23.99 -11.83
C ARG A 141 5.09 -24.73 -12.87
N VAL A 142 5.28 -24.12 -14.04
CA VAL A 142 6.16 -24.62 -15.09
C VAL A 142 7.54 -24.77 -14.45
N GLU A 143 7.99 -26.03 -14.30
CA GLU A 143 9.35 -26.29 -13.85
C GLU A 143 10.31 -25.63 -14.84
N ALA A 144 11.17 -24.75 -14.31
CA ALA A 144 12.23 -24.16 -15.11
C ALA A 144 13.11 -25.30 -15.64
N ALA A 145 13.14 -25.46 -16.96
CA ALA A 145 13.84 -26.55 -17.61
C ALA A 145 15.31 -26.64 -17.12
N PRO A 146 15.81 -27.84 -16.79
CA PRO A 146 17.17 -27.98 -16.28
C PRO A 146 18.18 -27.52 -17.34
N PRO A 147 19.22 -26.75 -16.97
CA PRO A 147 20.19 -26.24 -17.92
C PRO A 147 20.95 -27.40 -18.58
N ARG A 148 20.91 -27.45 -19.93
CA ARG A 148 21.64 -28.43 -20.73
C ARG A 148 23.15 -28.32 -20.47
N ARG A 149 23.74 -29.33 -19.82
CA ARG A 149 25.20 -29.55 -19.80
C ARG A 149 25.63 -30.45 -20.96
N ARG A 150 26.72 -30.10 -21.68
CA ARG A 150 27.77 -31.02 -22.19
C ARG A 150 28.90 -30.28 -22.94
N GLY A 151 30.11 -30.84 -22.88
CA GLY A 151 31.38 -30.30 -23.44
C GLY A 151 32.22 -29.65 -22.34
N ALA A 152 33.12 -30.31 -21.59
CA ALA A 152 34.34 -31.06 -21.98
C ALA A 152 35.40 -30.13 -22.62
N SER A 153 36.67 -30.09 -22.21
CA SER A 153 37.47 -30.93 -21.28
C SER A 153 38.30 -30.04 -20.30
N GLU A 154 39.29 -30.45 -19.48
CA GLU A 154 39.96 -31.73 -19.09
C GLU A 154 40.51 -31.57 -17.63
N PRO A 155 41.07 -32.60 -16.95
CA PRO A 155 41.40 -32.54 -15.51
C PRO A 155 42.91 -32.41 -15.19
N SER A 156 43.25 -31.98 -13.97
CA SER A 156 44.59 -32.17 -13.37
C SER A 156 44.51 -32.59 -11.90
N SER A 157 45.42 -33.46 -11.49
CA SER A 157 45.35 -34.30 -10.30
C SER A 157 45.89 -33.64 -9.02
N GLY A 158 45.40 -34.07 -7.86
CA GLY A 158 46.00 -33.74 -6.56
C GLY A 158 45.21 -34.29 -5.36
N PRO A 159 45.57 -35.45 -4.80
CA PRO A 159 44.91 -36.01 -3.63
C PRO A 159 45.57 -35.53 -2.32
N ARG A 160 44.77 -35.18 -1.30
CA ARG A 160 45.24 -35.17 0.09
C ARG A 160 44.12 -35.40 1.11
N GLU A 161 44.53 -35.86 2.29
CA GLU A 161 43.73 -36.71 3.16
C GLU A 161 42.70 -36.00 4.05
N ARG A 162 41.75 -36.83 4.47
CA ARG A 162 40.99 -36.79 5.73
C ARG A 162 41.57 -35.88 6.83
N ARG A 163 40.69 -35.11 7.47
CA ARG A 163 40.49 -35.21 8.93
C ARG A 163 39.08 -34.80 9.35
N ARG A 164 38.51 -35.56 10.29
CA ARG A 164 37.26 -35.22 11.00
C ARG A 164 37.61 -34.32 12.18
N SER A 165 36.82 -33.28 12.40
CA SER A 165 36.57 -32.72 13.74
C SER A 165 35.26 -31.93 13.72
N GLY A 166 34.41 -32.16 14.73
CA GLY A 166 33.20 -31.38 14.93
C GLY A 166 33.51 -30.03 15.56
N GLY A 167 32.61 -29.06 15.35
CA GLY A 167 32.69 -27.74 15.97
C GLY A 167 31.33 -27.06 15.91
N ALA A 168 30.71 -26.87 17.08
CA ALA A 168 29.42 -26.20 17.18
C ALA A 168 29.53 -24.74 16.69
N ARG A 169 28.65 -24.32 15.77
CA ARG A 169 28.54 -22.90 15.38
C ARG A 169 27.74 -22.14 16.43
N ALA A 170 28.46 -21.53 17.37
CA ALA A 170 27.95 -20.46 18.20
C ALA A 170 27.38 -19.32 17.32
N ARG A 171 26.24 -18.74 17.72
CA ARG A 171 25.70 -17.53 17.10
C ARG A 171 26.43 -16.32 17.65
N THR A 172 27.61 -16.02 17.11
CA THR A 172 28.35 -14.80 17.44
C THR A 172 27.68 -13.61 16.76
N GLY A 173 26.72 -12.99 17.46
CA GLY A 173 26.15 -11.71 17.04
C GLY A 173 27.21 -10.61 17.22
N SER A 174 27.88 -10.24 16.13
CA SER A 174 28.88 -9.17 16.14
C SER A 174 28.20 -7.82 16.41
N GLY A 175 28.34 -7.32 17.65
CA GLY A 175 28.04 -5.93 17.96
C GLY A 175 28.96 -5.03 17.13
N ARG A 176 28.43 -4.44 16.06
CA ARG A 176 29.18 -3.50 15.23
C ARG A 176 29.30 -2.19 16.01
N ALA A 177 30.52 -1.88 16.45
CA ALA A 177 30.83 -0.60 17.08
C ALA A 177 30.35 0.53 16.16
N GLN A 178 29.54 1.45 16.69
CA GLN A 178 29.01 2.56 15.91
C GLN A 178 30.14 3.56 15.64
N THR A 179 30.42 3.77 14.36
CA THR A 179 31.35 4.81 13.91
C THR A 179 30.77 6.19 14.28
N PRO A 180 31.57 7.18 14.73
CA PRO A 180 31.04 8.48 15.17
C PRO A 180 30.25 9.22 14.08
N VAL A 181 30.55 8.96 12.80
CA VAL A 181 29.81 9.46 11.63
C VAL A 181 28.35 8.99 11.62
N ASP A 182 28.07 7.77 12.08
CA ASP A 182 26.70 7.25 12.21
C ASP A 182 25.93 7.97 13.33
N THR A 183 26.62 8.41 14.38
CA THR A 183 26.02 9.14 15.51
C THR A 183 25.57 10.54 15.07
N GLU A 184 26.42 11.30 14.35
CA GLU A 184 26.01 12.61 13.81
C GLU A 184 24.86 12.49 12.81
N ARG A 185 24.93 11.52 11.88
CA ARG A 185 23.86 11.25 10.89
C ARG A 185 22.54 10.92 11.60
N ARG A 186 22.55 10.09 12.64
CA ARG A 186 21.37 9.77 13.46
C ARG A 186 20.82 10.99 14.21
N SER A 187 21.68 11.79 14.85
CA SER A 187 21.25 13.02 15.55
C SER A 187 20.61 14.02 14.61
N PHE A 188 21.19 14.24 13.43
CA PHE A 188 20.60 15.11 12.40
C PHE A 188 19.23 14.62 11.91
N ILE A 189 19.07 13.32 11.66
CA ILE A 189 17.76 12.72 11.31
C ILE A 189 16.77 12.89 12.48
N ARG A 190 17.23 12.72 13.73
CA ARG A 190 16.40 12.87 14.94
C ARG A 190 15.85 14.29 15.07
N GLU A 191 16.69 15.29 14.87
CA GLU A 191 16.32 16.71 14.87
C GLU A 191 15.28 17.01 13.78
N LEU A 192 15.53 16.59 12.53
CA LEU A 192 14.59 16.75 11.43
C LEU A 192 13.24 16.05 11.68
N CYS A 193 13.24 14.85 12.26
CA CYS A 193 12.02 14.15 12.67
C CYS A 193 11.19 15.00 13.64
N LEU A 194 11.82 15.51 14.70
CA LEU A 194 11.15 16.30 15.73
C LEU A 194 10.69 17.67 15.20
N GLU A 195 11.50 18.34 14.38
CA GLU A 195 11.13 19.60 13.75
C GLU A 195 9.92 19.44 12.81
N LYS A 196 9.91 18.41 11.97
CA LYS A 196 8.77 18.10 11.09
C LYS A 196 7.50 17.78 11.86
N LEU A 197 7.62 17.09 12.99
CA LEU A 197 6.49 16.74 13.86
C LEU A 197 6.00 17.93 14.69
N ALA A 198 6.88 18.85 15.10
CA ALA A 198 6.51 20.09 15.78
C ALA A 198 5.76 21.08 14.86
N ARG A 199 6.07 21.06 13.55
CA ARG A 199 5.36 21.84 12.52
C ARG A 199 4.09 21.15 11.98
N ALA A 200 3.74 19.97 12.48
CA ALA A 200 2.56 19.23 12.05
C ALA A 200 1.33 19.60 12.90
N SER A 201 0.14 19.39 12.32
CA SER A 201 -1.12 19.38 13.07
C SER A 201 -1.09 18.36 14.21
N GLU A 202 -1.88 18.56 15.27
CA GLU A 202 -2.01 17.65 16.42
C GLU A 202 -2.23 16.16 16.05
N ASN A 203 -2.91 15.92 14.92
CA ASN A 203 -3.11 14.59 14.33
C ASN A 203 -1.82 13.91 13.79
N GLY A 204 -0.65 14.55 13.89
CA GLY A 204 0.63 14.03 13.44
C GLY A 204 0.79 13.91 11.92
N LEU A 205 1.86 13.24 11.47
CA LEU A 205 2.19 12.97 10.06
C LEU A 205 2.20 11.46 9.77
N GLY A 206 1.61 11.06 8.64
CA GLY A 206 1.75 9.68 8.16
C GLY A 206 3.20 9.33 7.82
N GLU A 207 3.65 8.11 8.15
CA GLU A 207 5.07 7.72 8.03
C GLU A 207 5.65 7.99 6.64
N LYS A 208 4.94 7.65 5.56
CA LYS A 208 5.37 7.90 4.17
C LYS A 208 5.64 9.39 3.91
N VAL A 209 4.83 10.29 4.46
CA VAL A 209 4.96 11.75 4.29
C VAL A 209 6.12 12.29 5.12
N LEU A 210 6.26 11.81 6.36
CA LEU A 210 7.37 12.19 7.23
C LEU A 210 8.72 11.75 6.65
N VAL A 211 8.84 10.48 6.26
CA VAL A 211 10.05 9.92 5.63
C VAL A 211 10.39 10.60 4.32
N ALA A 212 9.40 10.88 3.45
CA ALA A 212 9.63 11.62 2.21
C ALA A 212 10.08 13.06 2.46
N GLY A 213 9.47 13.75 3.44
CA GLY A 213 9.83 15.12 3.83
C GLY A 213 11.24 15.22 4.40
N ILE A 214 11.61 14.30 5.31
CA ILE A 214 12.97 14.22 5.87
C ILE A 214 13.98 13.93 4.77
N ARG A 215 13.71 12.97 3.88
CA ARG A 215 14.64 12.64 2.78
C ARG A 215 14.78 13.79 1.78
N HIS A 216 13.75 14.62 1.60
CA HIS A 216 13.85 15.84 0.80
C HIS A 216 14.74 16.89 1.49
N GLN A 217 14.54 17.16 2.78
CA GLN A 217 15.33 18.14 3.54
C GLN A 217 16.78 17.70 3.79
N ALA A 218 17.03 16.40 3.95
CA ALA A 218 18.36 15.84 4.16
C ALA A 218 19.16 15.67 2.87
N ARG A 219 18.55 15.86 1.68
CA ARG A 219 19.14 15.53 0.37
C ARG A 219 20.52 16.17 0.15
N ASP A 220 20.70 17.41 0.60
CA ASP A 220 21.93 18.18 0.36
C ASP A 220 23.08 17.77 1.29
N ARG A 221 22.78 17.11 2.42
CA ARG A 221 23.75 16.65 3.43
C ARG A 221 24.00 15.13 3.38
N TYR A 222 22.96 14.36 3.11
CA TYR A 222 22.96 12.89 3.05
C TYR A 222 22.11 12.41 1.85
N PRO A 223 22.63 12.51 0.61
CA PRO A 223 21.88 12.14 -0.60
C PRO A 223 21.58 10.63 -0.70
N ASP A 224 22.32 9.81 0.04
CA ASP A 224 22.19 8.36 0.15
C ASP A 224 21.19 7.89 1.23
N LEU A 225 20.54 8.82 1.94
CA LEU A 225 19.68 8.52 3.09
C LEU A 225 18.52 7.58 2.73
N LEU A 226 18.55 6.38 3.32
CA LEU A 226 17.57 5.33 3.07
C LEU A 226 16.32 5.51 3.95
N PRO A 227 15.11 5.24 3.42
CA PRO A 227 13.86 5.23 4.21
C PRO A 227 13.96 4.37 5.49
N ALA A 228 14.67 3.24 5.41
CA ALA A 228 14.85 2.34 6.54
C ALA A 228 15.63 2.96 7.71
N GLU A 229 16.61 3.84 7.44
CA GLU A 229 17.36 4.54 8.49
C GLU A 229 16.47 5.52 9.25
N ILE A 230 15.61 6.25 8.53
CA ILE A 230 14.64 7.17 9.13
C ILE A 230 13.62 6.40 9.99
N THR A 231 13.08 5.28 9.49
CA THR A 231 12.15 4.41 10.26
C THR A 231 12.83 3.73 11.47
N VAL A 232 14.16 3.59 11.50
CA VAL A 232 14.90 3.18 12.71
C VAL A 232 14.95 4.34 13.72
N VAL A 233 15.34 5.54 13.30
CA VAL A 233 15.39 6.71 14.20
C VAL A 233 14.01 7.06 14.76
N LEU A 234 12.93 6.89 13.99
CA LEU A 234 11.56 7.06 14.47
C LEU A 234 11.17 6.01 15.54
N ARG A 235 11.67 4.78 15.45
CA ARG A 235 11.50 3.77 16.51
C ARG A 235 12.31 4.13 17.76
N ASP A 236 13.58 4.50 17.61
CA ASP A 236 14.42 4.95 18.72
C ASP A 236 13.78 6.15 19.46
N LEU A 237 13.17 7.09 18.73
CA LEU A 237 12.40 8.21 19.28
C LEU A 237 11.12 7.79 20.02
N LYS A 238 10.44 6.74 19.54
CA LYS A 238 9.22 6.18 20.16
C LYS A 238 9.54 5.52 21.48
N ASP A 239 10.61 4.73 21.49
CA ASP A 239 11.05 3.96 22.65
C ASP A 239 11.64 4.89 23.73
N ALA A 240 12.18 6.04 23.32
CA ALA A 240 12.54 7.17 24.20
C ALA A 240 11.34 8.05 24.62
N HIS A 241 10.09 7.67 24.29
CA HIS A 241 8.85 8.42 24.56
C HIS A 241 8.80 9.87 24.02
N GLN A 242 9.64 10.22 23.05
CA GLN A 242 9.68 11.56 22.46
C GLN A 242 8.70 11.75 21.30
N VAL A 243 8.19 10.66 20.73
CA VAL A 243 7.13 10.66 19.71
C VAL A 243 6.15 9.51 19.98
N ARG A 244 4.90 9.68 19.54
CA ARG A 244 3.87 8.64 19.57
C ARG A 244 3.59 8.15 18.15
N TYR A 245 3.33 6.84 18.01
CA TYR A 245 2.78 6.27 16.78
C TYR A 245 1.36 5.77 17.04
N SER A 246 0.38 6.26 16.28
CA SER A 246 -1.03 5.92 16.41
C SER A 246 -1.71 5.99 15.04
N ALA A 247 -2.59 5.03 14.71
CA ALA A 247 -3.37 5.00 13.47
C ALA A 247 -2.57 5.27 12.16
N GLY A 248 -1.32 4.80 12.08
CA GLY A 248 -0.44 5.00 10.92
C GLY A 248 0.32 6.33 10.89
N ARG A 249 0.23 7.13 11.97
CA ARG A 249 0.76 8.49 12.06
C ARG A 249 1.70 8.65 13.25
N TRP A 250 2.73 9.44 13.04
CA TRP A 250 3.71 9.88 14.03
C TRP A 250 3.30 11.27 14.55
N SER A 251 3.24 11.46 15.86
CA SER A 251 2.96 12.76 16.50
C SER A 251 3.94 13.03 17.64
N LEU A 252 4.04 14.27 18.10
CA LEU A 252 4.61 14.53 19.42
C LEU A 252 3.67 13.99 20.52
N PRO A 253 4.19 13.61 21.69
CA PRO A 253 3.35 13.31 22.86
C PRO A 253 2.67 14.60 23.32
N THR A 254 1.34 14.58 23.38
CA THR A 254 0.56 15.65 23.99
C THR A 254 0.98 15.76 25.46
N ARG A 255 1.51 16.92 25.86
CA ARG A 255 1.70 17.23 27.27
C ARG A 255 0.33 17.51 27.86
N PHE A 256 -0.04 16.73 28.88
CA PHE A 256 -1.09 17.08 29.83
C PHE A 256 -0.56 18.14 30.80
#